data_AF-A0A517R5I0-F1
#
_entry.id   AF-A0A517R5I0-F1
#
_cell.length_a   1.000
_cell.length_b   1.000
_cell.length_c   1.000
_cell.angle_alpha   90.00
_cell.angle_beta   90.00
_cell.angle_gamma   90.00
#
_symmetry.space_group_name_H-M   'P 1'
#
loop_
_entity.id
_entity.type
_entity.pdbx_description
1 polymer ?
#
loop_
_entity_poly.entity_id
_entity_poly.type
_entity_poly.pdbx_seq_one_letter_code
_entity_poly.pdbx_strand_id
1 'polypeptide(L)'
;MRKSEFLSGVIAASLGIVISVGGIQTAAAHDSSLNATVQHDEITPHVVSSTELADSIESEPRTGTLIFTQGDCLAVKVFSASSFTHVAGLVVGDDGEVLVYESQNGVGVRKMPLRAYLRIQEGCDLSICRPARVMDVKQRVEFVEHLESQLGRPYLVRHHLTGNRAHGIHCAEYMTDALMSAKLLHARKPPKVSPASLRQGAIETGLYDAAQSVFVSEIEPVAVEGQNWCDQMWLDTVVCTKNCWKTIRSCVLCK
;
A
#
# COMPACT_ATOMS: atom_id res chain seq x y z
N MET A 1 -4.20 49.75 -18.33
CA MET A 1 -4.40 48.84 -17.18
C MET A 1 -3.28 47.82 -17.18
N ARG A 2 -2.43 47.81 -16.14
CA ARG A 2 -1.23 46.95 -16.06
C ARG A 2 -1.66 45.53 -15.69
N LYS A 3 -1.20 44.54 -16.48
CA LYS A 3 -1.27 43.11 -16.16
C LYS A 3 -0.20 42.82 -15.10
N SER A 4 -0.61 42.36 -13.93
CA SER A 4 0.30 41.83 -12.90
C SER A 4 0.37 40.32 -12.99
N GLU A 5 1.59 39.82 -13.12
CA GLU A 5 2.02 38.45 -12.95
C GLU A 5 1.60 37.91 -11.57
N PHE A 6 1.17 36.65 -11.51
CA PHE A 6 1.16 35.87 -10.27
C PHE A 6 1.54 34.42 -10.61
N LEU A 7 2.84 34.19 -10.67
CA LEU A 7 3.46 32.89 -10.45
C LEU A 7 3.58 32.71 -8.94
N SER A 8 2.76 31.84 -8.35
CA SER A 8 2.97 31.37 -6.98
C SER A 8 3.53 29.95 -7.01
N GLY A 9 4.78 29.84 -6.57
CA GLY A 9 5.49 28.59 -6.38
C GLY A 9 4.80 27.70 -5.34
N VAL A 10 4.70 26.42 -5.68
CA VAL A 10 4.35 25.37 -4.73
C VAL A 10 5.65 24.92 -4.07
N ILE A 11 5.91 25.41 -2.86
CA ILE A 11 6.95 24.85 -1.98
C ILE A 11 6.33 23.60 -1.35
N ALA A 12 6.88 22.43 -1.68
CA ALA A 12 6.56 21.18 -1.01
C ALA A 12 7.07 21.25 0.43
N ALA A 13 6.19 21.59 1.37
CA ALA A 13 6.47 21.49 2.79
C ALA A 13 6.43 20.01 3.19
N SER A 14 7.60 19.42 3.44
CA SER A 14 7.77 18.12 4.09
C SER A 14 7.14 18.18 5.49
N LEU A 15 5.86 17.85 5.59
CA LEU A 15 5.14 17.78 6.86
C LEU A 15 5.65 16.55 7.63
N GLY A 16 6.57 16.78 8.55
CA GLY A 16 7.03 15.79 9.52
C GLY A 16 5.82 15.18 10.24
N ILE A 17 5.65 13.88 10.04
CA ILE A 17 4.73 13.07 10.84
C ILE A 17 5.41 12.90 12.21
N VAL A 18 4.84 13.50 13.25
CA VAL A 18 5.22 13.20 14.63
C VAL A 18 4.34 12.04 15.08
N ILE A 19 4.86 10.81 14.98
CA ILE A 19 4.24 9.65 15.64
C ILE A 19 4.78 9.61 17.07
N SER A 20 3.92 9.95 18.02
CA SER A 20 4.22 9.78 19.44
C SER A 20 3.82 8.35 19.83
N VAL A 21 4.80 7.49 20.09
CA VAL A 21 4.56 6.24 20.81
C VAL A 21 4.41 6.61 22.29
N GLY A 22 3.34 6.17 22.94
CA GLY A 22 3.06 6.54 24.33
C GLY A 22 4.22 6.13 25.25
N GLY A 23 4.86 7.12 25.90
CA GLY A 23 5.60 6.88 27.15
C GLY A 23 7.03 7.42 27.31
N ILE A 24 7.57 8.28 26.43
CA ILE A 24 8.87 8.95 26.70
C ILE A 24 8.80 10.41 26.25
N GLN A 25 8.82 11.34 27.19
CA GLN A 25 9.00 12.78 26.92
C GLN A 25 10.48 13.05 26.61
N THR A 26 10.80 13.37 25.36
CA THR A 26 12.09 13.95 24.99
C THR A 26 11.90 15.39 24.51
N ALA A 27 12.66 16.30 25.11
CA ALA A 27 12.70 17.72 24.77
C ALA A 27 13.22 17.95 23.34
N ALA A 28 12.57 18.85 22.61
CA ALA A 28 12.90 19.18 21.22
C ALA A 28 14.05 20.20 21.14
N ALA A 29 15.15 19.80 20.51
CA ALA A 29 16.14 20.72 19.95
C ALA A 29 15.84 20.94 18.46
N HIS A 30 15.78 22.20 18.06
CA HIS A 30 15.61 22.64 16.68
C HIS A 30 16.98 22.55 15.98
N ASP A 31 17.19 21.53 15.15
CA ASP A 31 18.37 21.46 14.28
C ASP A 31 17.91 21.45 12.81
N SER A 32 18.30 22.49 12.08
CA SER A 32 18.04 22.68 10.67
C SER A 32 19.28 22.27 9.87
N SER A 33 19.61 20.99 9.85
CA SER A 33 20.52 20.44 8.87
C SER A 33 20.28 18.95 8.76
N LEU A 34 20.12 18.44 7.53
CA LEU A 34 20.43 17.09 7.04
C LEU A 34 19.56 16.79 5.80
N ASN A 35 20.04 17.22 4.64
CA ASN A 35 19.79 16.47 3.40
C ASN A 35 20.71 15.24 3.44
N ALA A 36 20.36 14.25 4.27
CA ALA A 36 21.00 12.95 4.19
C ALA A 36 20.52 12.30 2.89
N THR A 37 21.40 12.20 1.90
CA THR A 37 21.18 11.39 0.71
C THR A 37 21.05 9.94 1.17
N VAL A 38 19.82 9.48 1.36
CA VAL A 38 19.53 8.08 1.68
C VAL A 38 20.06 7.25 0.52
N GLN A 39 21.15 6.52 0.76
CA GLN A 39 21.63 5.53 -0.20
C GLN A 39 20.55 4.46 -0.31
N HIS A 40 19.86 4.46 -1.45
CA HIS A 40 18.96 3.39 -1.83
C HIS A 40 19.82 2.23 -2.29
N ASP A 41 20.18 1.32 -1.38
CA ASP A 41 20.70 0.02 -1.79
C ASP A 41 19.68 -0.60 -2.75
N GLU A 42 20.14 -0.93 -3.95
CA GLU A 42 19.32 -1.51 -5.01
C GLU A 42 19.02 -2.98 -4.64
N ILE A 43 18.03 -3.16 -3.76
CA ILE A 43 17.56 -4.48 -3.34
C ILE A 43 16.83 -5.09 -4.54
N THR A 44 17.47 -6.05 -5.21
CA THR A 44 16.80 -6.85 -6.23
C THR A 44 15.67 -7.65 -5.56
N PRO A 45 14.40 -7.45 -5.95
CA PRO A 45 13.28 -8.13 -5.30
C PRO A 45 13.32 -9.63 -5.58
N HIS A 46 13.04 -10.42 -4.55
CA HIS A 46 12.91 -11.87 -4.71
C HIS A 46 11.65 -12.18 -5.52
N VAL A 47 11.81 -12.85 -6.66
CA VAL A 47 10.67 -13.25 -7.52
C VAL A 47 9.98 -14.46 -6.89
N VAL A 48 8.67 -14.38 -6.69
CA VAL A 48 7.83 -15.46 -6.11
C VAL A 48 6.51 -15.57 -6.85
N SER A 49 5.95 -16.78 -6.90
CA SER A 49 4.56 -16.93 -7.34
C SER A 49 3.57 -16.41 -6.30
N SER A 50 2.37 -16.04 -6.74
CA SER A 50 1.28 -15.62 -5.85
C SER A 50 0.88 -16.73 -4.86
N THR A 51 1.03 -18.00 -5.25
CA THR A 51 0.74 -19.16 -4.39
C THR A 51 1.81 -19.37 -3.34
N GLU A 52 3.10 -19.39 -3.72
CA GLU A 52 4.21 -19.53 -2.77
C GLU A 52 4.23 -18.37 -1.77
N LEU A 53 3.93 -17.15 -2.22
CA LEU A 53 3.84 -16.00 -1.34
C LEU A 53 2.67 -16.11 -0.37
N ALA A 54 1.52 -16.59 -0.82
CA ALA A 54 0.39 -16.86 0.06
C ALA A 54 0.76 -17.91 1.11
N ASP A 55 1.36 -19.02 0.70
CA ASP A 55 1.79 -20.10 1.60
C ASP A 55 2.80 -19.58 2.63
N SER A 56 3.76 -18.74 2.21
CA SER A 56 4.72 -18.11 3.10
C SER A 56 4.05 -17.20 4.14
N ILE A 57 3.07 -16.38 3.74
CA ILE A 57 2.32 -15.52 4.67
C ILE A 57 1.42 -16.35 5.59
N GLU A 58 0.74 -17.37 5.05
CA GLU A 58 -0.17 -18.25 5.79
C GLU A 58 0.56 -19.19 6.76
N SER A 59 1.86 -19.44 6.55
CA SER A 59 2.69 -20.19 7.50
C SER A 59 2.97 -19.42 8.81
N GLU A 60 2.91 -18.10 8.76
CA GLU A 60 3.07 -17.22 9.93
C GLU A 60 2.14 -16.00 9.83
N PRO A 61 0.82 -16.23 9.90
CA PRO A 61 -0.14 -15.19 9.63
C PRO A 61 -0.27 -14.28 10.86
N ARG A 62 -0.16 -12.96 10.66
CA ARG A 62 -0.26 -11.97 11.74
C ARG A 62 -1.26 -10.89 11.38
N THR A 63 -2.36 -10.78 12.14
CA THR A 63 -3.31 -9.66 12.01
C THR A 63 -2.58 -8.34 12.19
N GLY A 64 -2.87 -7.38 11.32
CA GLY A 64 -2.17 -6.11 11.25
C GLY A 64 -0.97 -6.11 10.31
N THR A 65 -0.57 -7.23 9.71
CA THR A 65 0.44 -7.23 8.63
C THR A 65 -0.02 -6.30 7.51
N LEU A 66 0.86 -5.42 7.07
CA LEU A 66 0.61 -4.48 5.98
C LEU A 66 1.32 -4.94 4.71
N ILE A 67 0.60 -4.92 3.59
CA ILE A 67 1.15 -5.19 2.26
C ILE A 67 1.14 -3.87 1.50
N PHE A 68 2.33 -3.37 1.18
CA PHE A 68 2.51 -2.17 0.37
C PHE A 68 2.80 -2.55 -1.07
N THR A 69 2.07 -2.01 -2.02
CA THR A 69 2.29 -2.24 -3.46
C THR A 69 3.04 -1.05 -4.06
N GLN A 70 4.08 -1.33 -4.83
CA GLN A 70 4.65 -0.37 -5.78
C GLN A 70 3.99 -0.59 -7.14
N GLY A 71 3.25 0.40 -7.62
CA GLY A 71 2.51 0.32 -8.87
C GLY A 71 2.51 1.65 -9.61
N ASP A 72 1.79 1.73 -10.73
CA ASP A 72 1.87 2.88 -11.65
C ASP A 72 0.74 3.90 -11.51
N CYS A 73 0.15 4.01 -10.31
CA CYS A 73 -0.84 5.05 -10.05
C CYS A 73 -0.17 6.44 -10.02
N LEU A 74 -0.12 7.09 -11.18
CA LEU A 74 0.59 8.35 -11.41
C LEU A 74 0.16 9.44 -10.42
N ALA A 75 -1.14 9.54 -10.12
CA ALA A 75 -1.65 10.51 -9.17
C ALA A 75 -0.99 10.34 -7.79
N VAL A 76 -0.87 9.12 -7.28
CA VAL A 76 -0.24 8.87 -5.97
C VAL A 76 1.24 9.19 -6.02
N LYS A 77 1.96 8.73 -7.06
CA LYS A 77 3.40 9.02 -7.24
C LYS A 77 3.70 10.51 -7.22
N VAL A 78 2.90 11.31 -7.93
CA VAL A 78 3.09 12.77 -8.02
C VAL A 78 2.87 13.45 -6.66
N PHE A 79 1.89 13.01 -5.86
CA PHE A 79 1.59 13.65 -4.57
C PHE A 79 2.40 13.11 -3.39
N SER A 80 2.82 11.84 -3.42
CA SER A 80 3.56 11.21 -2.33
C SER A 80 5.08 11.23 -2.50
N ALA A 81 5.57 11.55 -3.72
CA ALA A 81 6.98 11.44 -4.08
C ALA A 81 7.58 10.05 -3.74
N SER A 82 6.78 8.99 -3.89
CA SER A 82 7.18 7.63 -3.56
C SER A 82 6.68 6.61 -4.59
N SER A 83 7.39 5.49 -4.70
CA SER A 83 6.98 4.33 -5.50
C SER A 83 5.81 3.56 -4.88
N PHE A 84 5.57 3.68 -3.57
CA PHE A 84 4.44 3.02 -2.91
C PHE A 84 3.13 3.72 -3.25
N THR A 85 2.26 3.04 -3.98
CA THR A 85 0.97 3.57 -4.46
C THR A 85 -0.24 3.02 -3.72
N HIS A 86 -0.09 1.91 -3.01
CA HIS A 86 -1.20 1.25 -2.32
C HIS A 86 -0.75 0.58 -1.04
N VAL A 87 -1.71 0.37 -0.12
CA VAL A 87 -1.51 -0.41 1.10
C VAL A 87 -2.79 -1.18 1.44
N ALA A 88 -2.63 -2.43 1.86
CA ALA A 88 -3.68 -3.28 2.39
C ALA A 88 -3.26 -3.89 3.74
N GLY A 89 -4.23 -4.31 4.54
CA GLY A 89 -4.01 -4.91 5.86
C GLY A 89 -4.54 -6.34 5.93
N LEU A 90 -3.83 -7.23 6.63
CA LEU A 90 -4.25 -8.60 6.86
C LEU A 90 -5.00 -8.76 8.18
N VAL A 91 -6.01 -9.63 8.16
CA VAL A 91 -6.72 -10.12 9.35
C VAL A 91 -6.78 -11.63 9.27
N VAL A 92 -6.42 -12.29 10.37
CA VAL A 92 -6.59 -13.74 10.54
C VAL A 92 -7.93 -13.98 11.24
N GLY A 93 -8.84 -14.66 10.55
CA GLY A 93 -10.14 -15.07 11.07
C GLY A 93 -10.03 -16.13 12.15
N ASP A 94 -11.11 -16.33 12.91
CA ASP A 94 -11.17 -17.34 13.97
C ASP A 94 -11.10 -18.78 13.44
N ASP A 95 -11.42 -18.99 12.15
CA ASP A 95 -11.29 -20.23 11.41
C ASP A 95 -9.90 -20.43 10.75
N GLY A 96 -9.00 -19.46 10.93
CA GLY A 96 -7.67 -19.44 10.31
C GLY A 96 -7.64 -18.84 8.89
N GLU A 97 -8.77 -18.40 8.33
CA GLU A 97 -8.79 -17.75 7.02
C GLU A 97 -8.03 -16.42 7.08
N VAL A 98 -7.13 -16.18 6.11
CA VAL A 98 -6.42 -14.90 6.00
C VAL A 98 -7.12 -14.00 5.00
N LEU A 99 -7.71 -12.92 5.53
CA LEU A 99 -8.43 -11.91 4.77
C LEU A 99 -7.59 -10.65 4.59
N VAL A 100 -7.68 -10.06 3.41
CA VAL A 100 -7.06 -8.77 3.05
C VAL A 100 -8.13 -7.70 3.02
N TYR A 101 -7.91 -6.62 3.75
CA TYR A 101 -8.74 -5.42 3.77
C TYR A 101 -8.02 -4.29 3.05
N GLU A 102 -8.72 -3.62 2.16
CA GLU A 102 -8.15 -2.52 1.38
C GLU A 102 -9.22 -1.49 0.98
N SER A 103 -8.78 -0.30 0.60
CA SER A 103 -9.61 0.68 -0.11
C SER A 103 -8.98 0.97 -1.46
N GLN A 104 -9.67 0.66 -2.57
CA GLN A 104 -9.14 0.83 -3.93
C GLN A 104 -10.06 1.65 -4.82
N ASN A 105 -9.49 2.41 -5.75
CA ASN A 105 -10.23 3.18 -6.75
C ASN A 105 -11.24 2.30 -7.51
N GLY A 106 -12.44 2.84 -7.74
CA GLY A 106 -13.55 2.19 -8.42
C GLY A 106 -14.35 1.18 -7.56
N VAL A 107 -13.77 0.61 -6.50
CA VAL A 107 -14.46 -0.39 -5.66
C VAL A 107 -14.73 0.12 -4.24
N GLY A 108 -13.90 1.03 -3.74
CA GLY A 108 -13.98 1.47 -2.35
C GLY A 108 -13.37 0.46 -1.38
N VAL A 109 -13.84 0.51 -0.14
CA VAL A 109 -13.40 -0.36 0.95
C VAL A 109 -14.03 -1.75 0.79
N ARG A 110 -13.18 -2.78 0.81
CA ARG A 110 -13.59 -4.19 0.66
C ARG A 110 -12.68 -5.12 1.46
N LYS A 111 -13.09 -6.38 1.55
CA LYS A 111 -12.25 -7.49 2.01
C LYS A 111 -12.30 -8.67 1.04
N MET A 112 -11.24 -9.46 0.98
CA MET A 112 -11.18 -10.69 0.15
C MET A 112 -10.15 -11.68 0.70
N PRO A 113 -10.18 -12.97 0.30
CA PRO A 113 -9.14 -13.94 0.66
C PRO A 113 -7.75 -13.52 0.15
N LEU A 114 -6.70 -13.78 0.94
CA LEU A 114 -5.31 -13.43 0.62
C LEU A 114 -4.88 -13.91 -0.77
N ARG A 115 -5.18 -15.17 -1.10
CA ARG A 115 -4.83 -15.75 -2.41
C ARG A 115 -5.48 -15.02 -3.58
N ALA A 116 -6.72 -14.57 -3.41
CA ALA A 116 -7.41 -13.78 -4.44
C ALA A 116 -6.77 -12.39 -4.58
N TYR A 117 -6.38 -11.76 -3.47
CA TYR A 117 -5.68 -10.48 -3.48
C TYR A 117 -4.32 -10.58 -4.19
N LEU A 118 -3.48 -11.57 -3.84
CA LEU A 118 -2.14 -11.72 -4.42
C LEU A 118 -2.16 -12.01 -5.93
N ARG A 119 -3.19 -12.71 -6.43
CA ARG A 119 -3.41 -12.86 -7.89
C ARG A 119 -3.67 -11.52 -8.59
N ILE A 120 -4.37 -10.60 -7.92
CA ILE A 120 -4.60 -9.25 -8.47
C ILE A 120 -3.31 -8.42 -8.46
N GLN A 121 -2.37 -8.73 -7.56
CA GLN A 121 -1.07 -8.05 -7.46
C GLN A 121 0.01 -8.64 -8.38
N GLU A 122 -0.34 -9.53 -9.31
CA GLU A 122 0.62 -10.08 -10.26
C GLU A 122 1.29 -9.00 -11.12
N GLY A 123 2.62 -9.08 -11.22
CA GLY A 123 3.45 -8.10 -11.91
C GLY A 123 3.81 -6.87 -11.07
N CYS A 124 3.51 -6.87 -9.77
CA CYS A 124 3.84 -5.76 -8.86
C CYS A 124 4.96 -6.13 -7.87
N ASP A 125 5.74 -5.13 -7.47
CA ASP A 125 6.59 -5.23 -6.29
C ASP A 125 5.78 -5.01 -5.02
N LEU A 126 5.86 -5.96 -4.10
CA LEU A 126 5.22 -5.90 -2.79
C LEU A 126 6.27 -5.74 -1.70
N SER A 127 5.92 -4.96 -0.68
CA SER A 127 6.69 -4.80 0.55
C SER A 127 5.81 -5.23 1.72
N ILE A 128 6.14 -6.36 2.34
CA ILE A 128 5.37 -6.96 3.44
C ILE A 128 5.96 -6.51 4.76
N CYS A 129 5.18 -5.80 5.56
CA CYS A 129 5.56 -5.33 6.89
C CYS A 129 4.75 -6.11 7.94
N ARG A 130 5.43 -6.90 8.77
CA ARG A 130 4.80 -7.61 9.88
C ARG A 130 4.86 -6.77 11.16
N PRO A 131 3.83 -6.79 12.01
CA PRO A 131 3.89 -6.08 13.28
C PRO A 131 4.96 -6.73 14.16
N ALA A 132 5.79 -5.90 14.80
CA ALA A 132 6.90 -6.35 15.66
C ALA A 132 6.40 -7.09 16.91
N ARG A 133 5.13 -6.87 17.28
CA ARG A 133 4.43 -7.57 18.36
C ARG A 133 3.08 -8.03 17.86
N VAL A 134 2.68 -9.24 18.27
CA VAL A 134 1.32 -9.74 18.03
C VAL A 134 0.34 -8.83 18.78
N MET A 135 -0.72 -8.41 18.10
CA MET A 135 -1.79 -7.63 18.72
C MET A 135 -2.42 -8.43 19.86
N ASP A 136 -2.68 -7.78 20.99
CA ASP A 136 -3.52 -8.40 22.03
C ASP A 136 -4.98 -8.53 21.56
N VAL A 137 -5.79 -9.27 22.33
CA VAL A 137 -7.19 -9.53 21.98
C VAL A 137 -7.98 -8.25 21.78
N LYS A 138 -7.77 -7.24 22.64
CA LYS A 138 -8.49 -5.97 22.56
C LYS A 138 -8.07 -5.17 21.34
N GLN A 139 -6.77 -5.05 21.09
CA GLN A 139 -6.22 -4.39 19.91
C GLN A 139 -6.75 -5.02 18.63
N ARG A 140 -6.76 -6.35 18.56
CA ARG A 140 -7.29 -7.10 17.42
C ARG A 140 -8.77 -6.81 17.18
N VAL A 141 -9.59 -6.82 18.24
CA VAL A 141 -11.03 -6.48 18.15
C VAL A 141 -11.22 -5.05 17.67
N GLU A 142 -10.56 -4.07 18.29
CA GLU A 142 -10.66 -2.65 17.91
C GLU A 142 -10.18 -2.39 16.47
N PHE A 143 -9.17 -3.14 16.01
CA PHE A 143 -8.65 -3.09 14.64
C PHE A 143 -9.70 -3.62 13.64
N VAL A 144 -10.19 -4.84 13.87
CA VAL A 144 -11.13 -5.52 12.97
C VAL A 144 -12.49 -4.82 12.92
N GLU A 145 -13.03 -4.42 14.08
CA GLU A 145 -14.30 -3.67 14.13
C GLU A 145 -14.21 -2.37 13.32
N HIS A 146 -13.09 -1.65 13.39
CA HIS A 146 -12.89 -0.47 12.58
C HIS A 146 -12.87 -0.82 11.08
N LEU A 147 -12.10 -1.83 10.68
CA LEU A 147 -12.02 -2.26 9.29
C LEU A 147 -13.40 -2.64 8.72
N GLU A 148 -14.17 -3.45 9.45
CA GLU A 148 -15.53 -3.87 9.08
C GLU A 148 -16.49 -2.67 8.97
N SER A 149 -16.41 -1.71 9.90
CA SER A 149 -17.29 -0.53 9.90
C SER A 149 -17.17 0.34 8.66
N GLN A 150 -16.08 0.21 7.90
CA GLN A 150 -15.81 0.99 6.70
C GLN A 150 -16.18 0.26 5.40
N LEU A 151 -16.57 -1.03 5.44
CA LEU A 151 -16.89 -1.79 4.23
C LEU A 151 -17.94 -1.08 3.37
N GLY A 152 -17.69 -0.99 2.06
CA GLY A 152 -18.53 -0.30 1.10
C GLY A 152 -18.31 1.23 1.04
N ARG A 153 -17.50 1.82 1.92
CA ARG A 153 -17.16 3.25 1.84
C ARG A 153 -16.42 3.54 0.52
N PRO A 154 -16.82 4.55 -0.26
CA PRO A 154 -16.22 4.81 -1.56
C PRO A 154 -14.76 5.25 -1.45
N TYR A 155 -13.95 4.92 -2.45
CA TYR A 155 -12.59 5.42 -2.55
C TYR A 155 -12.58 6.88 -2.97
N LEU A 156 -11.74 7.69 -2.33
CA LEU A 156 -11.53 9.08 -2.72
C LEU A 156 -10.12 9.50 -2.32
N VAL A 157 -9.44 10.34 -3.11
CA VAL A 157 -8.11 10.90 -2.74
C VAL A 157 -8.19 12.39 -2.37
N ARG A 158 -9.34 13.03 -2.58
CA ARG A 158 -9.51 14.47 -2.36
C ARG A 158 -9.14 14.93 -0.95
N HIS A 159 -9.45 14.11 0.07
CA HIS A 159 -9.10 14.41 1.46
C HIS A 159 -7.60 14.38 1.72
N HIS A 160 -6.83 13.62 0.93
CA HIS A 160 -5.37 13.69 0.97
C HIS A 160 -4.85 15.06 0.51
N LEU A 161 -5.48 15.67 -0.48
CA LEU A 161 -5.08 16.98 -0.98
C LEU A 161 -5.46 18.08 0.02
N THR A 162 -6.70 18.06 0.52
CA THR A 162 -7.20 19.09 1.44
C THR A 162 -6.71 18.93 2.88
N GLY A 163 -6.35 17.71 3.29
CA GLY A 163 -6.07 17.35 4.68
C GLY A 163 -7.31 17.24 5.57
N ASN A 164 -8.51 17.39 4.99
CA ASN A 164 -9.79 17.29 5.70
C ASN A 164 -10.48 15.99 5.32
N ARG A 165 -11.02 15.27 6.31
CA ARG A 165 -11.84 14.06 6.10
C ARG A 165 -12.95 14.33 5.08
N ALA A 166 -13.27 13.31 4.30
CA ALA A 166 -14.37 13.36 3.34
C ALA A 166 -15.22 12.09 3.41
N HIS A 167 -16.31 12.03 2.65
CA HIS A 167 -17.19 10.86 2.62
C HIS A 167 -16.45 9.58 2.17
N GLY A 168 -15.52 9.69 1.21
CA GLY A 168 -14.65 8.56 0.85
C GLY A 168 -13.36 8.47 1.67
N ILE A 169 -12.63 7.37 1.51
CA ILE A 169 -11.37 7.08 2.21
C ILE A 169 -10.34 6.45 1.25
N HIS A 170 -9.08 6.89 1.27
CA HIS A 170 -8.00 6.22 0.52
C HIS A 170 -7.33 5.12 1.36
N CYS A 171 -6.55 4.26 0.71
CA CYS A 171 -5.93 3.07 1.32
C CYS A 171 -5.11 3.38 2.59
N ALA A 172 -4.21 4.36 2.54
CA ALA A 172 -3.38 4.70 3.69
C ALA A 172 -4.14 5.33 4.87
N GLU A 173 -5.17 6.16 4.61
CA GLU A 173 -6.03 6.72 5.65
C GLU A 173 -6.81 5.59 6.34
N TYR A 174 -7.33 4.65 5.53
CA TYR A 174 -8.07 3.49 6.03
C TYR A 174 -7.23 2.62 6.98
N MET A 175 -6.00 2.26 6.58
CA MET A 175 -5.11 1.48 7.44
C MET A 175 -4.64 2.29 8.66
N THR A 176 -4.35 3.57 8.49
CA THR A 176 -3.97 4.46 9.60
C THR A 176 -5.06 4.52 10.66
N ASP A 177 -6.32 4.70 10.25
CA ASP A 177 -7.44 4.79 11.18
C ASP A 177 -7.69 3.49 11.93
N ALA A 178 -7.53 2.33 11.27
CA ALA A 178 -7.62 1.03 11.93
C ALA A 178 -6.49 0.82 12.95
N LEU A 179 -5.26 1.22 12.64
CA LEU A 179 -4.16 1.15 13.62
C LEU A 179 -4.36 2.13 14.78
N MET A 180 -4.95 3.29 14.52
CA MET A 180 -5.31 4.26 15.55
C MET A 180 -6.45 3.75 16.45
N SER A 181 -7.47 3.08 15.90
CA SER A 181 -8.56 2.50 16.70
C SER A 181 -8.02 1.45 17.67
N ALA A 182 -7.06 0.63 17.22
CA ALA A 182 -6.33 -0.35 18.02
C ALA A 182 -5.26 0.24 18.96
N LYS A 183 -5.12 1.57 19.03
CA LYS A 183 -4.12 2.28 19.85
C LYS A 183 -2.67 1.88 19.58
N LEU A 184 -2.36 1.43 18.37
CA LEU A 184 -1.01 1.06 17.94
C LEU A 184 -0.23 2.24 17.36
N LEU A 185 -0.97 3.20 16.81
CA LEU A 185 -0.45 4.34 16.07
C LEU A 185 -1.20 5.60 16.50
N HIS A 186 -0.52 6.75 16.39
CA HIS A 186 -1.19 8.05 16.43
C HIS A 186 -0.72 8.89 15.24
N ALA A 187 -1.66 9.34 14.41
CA ALA A 187 -1.41 10.28 13.33
C ALA A 187 -2.21 11.57 13.56
N ARG A 188 -1.52 12.71 13.57
CA ARG A 188 -2.16 14.03 13.79
C ARG A 188 -3.11 14.42 12.64
N LYS A 189 -2.77 14.05 11.41
CA LYS A 189 -3.57 14.31 10.20
C LYS A 189 -3.68 13.02 9.38
N PRO A 190 -4.50 12.04 9.79
CA PRO A 190 -4.60 10.76 9.09
C PRO A 190 -4.92 10.88 7.58
N PRO A 191 -5.75 11.84 7.12
CA PRO A 191 -5.96 12.04 5.69
C PRO A 191 -4.70 12.40 4.90
N LYS A 192 -3.68 12.96 5.55
CA LYS A 192 -2.41 13.32 4.91
C LYS A 192 -1.40 12.17 4.88
N VAL A 193 -1.71 11.03 5.48
CA VAL A 193 -0.79 9.88 5.49
C VAL A 193 -0.79 9.23 4.10
N SER A 194 0.37 9.11 3.47
CA SER A 194 0.56 8.33 2.25
C SER A 194 1.00 6.90 2.59
N PRO A 195 0.91 5.92 1.66
CA PRO A 195 1.45 4.58 1.89
C PRO A 195 2.92 4.60 2.31
N ALA A 196 3.72 5.45 1.66
CA ALA A 196 5.14 5.62 1.96
C ALA A 196 5.38 6.12 3.39
N SER A 197 4.67 7.19 3.78
CA SER A 197 4.83 7.78 5.10
C SER A 197 4.30 6.86 6.22
N LEU A 198 3.27 6.07 5.93
CA LEU A 198 2.78 5.03 6.84
C LEU A 198 3.84 3.95 7.03
N ARG A 199 4.40 3.40 5.95
CA ARG A 199 5.47 2.39 5.99
C ARG A 199 6.69 2.90 6.76
N GLN A 200 7.16 4.08 6.40
CA GLN A 200 8.34 4.70 7.04
C GLN A 200 8.11 4.90 8.53
N GLY A 201 7.01 5.58 8.90
CA GLY A 201 6.71 5.84 10.31
C GLY A 201 6.47 4.57 11.12
N ALA A 202 5.85 3.55 10.53
CA ALA A 202 5.65 2.24 11.15
C ALA A 202 6.96 1.52 11.48
N ILE A 203 7.94 1.55 10.57
CA ILE A 203 9.25 0.92 10.75
C ILE A 203 10.12 1.74 11.72
N GLU A 204 10.22 3.06 11.52
CA GLU A 204 11.07 3.94 12.33
C GLU A 204 10.67 3.96 13.81
N THR A 205 9.38 3.76 14.11
CA THR A 205 8.88 3.70 15.48
C THR A 205 8.97 2.30 16.12
N GLY A 206 9.46 1.30 15.38
CA GLY A 206 9.53 -0.09 15.81
C GLY A 206 8.17 -0.75 15.98
N LEU A 207 7.11 -0.19 15.39
CA LEU A 207 5.79 -0.83 15.38
C LEU A 207 5.76 -2.04 14.44
N TYR A 208 6.54 -1.97 13.35
CA TYR A 208 6.68 -3.02 12.36
C TYR A 208 8.15 -3.40 12.17
N ASP A 209 8.38 -4.68 11.87
CA ASP A 209 9.69 -5.18 11.47
C ASP A 209 10.10 -4.60 10.10
N ALA A 210 11.39 -4.73 9.76
CA ALA A 210 11.88 -4.37 8.44
C ALA A 210 11.09 -5.12 7.35
N ALA A 211 10.74 -4.38 6.28
CA ALA A 211 9.88 -4.92 5.24
C ALA A 211 10.60 -5.98 4.39
N GLN A 212 9.89 -7.06 4.06
CA GLN A 212 10.31 -8.03 3.07
C GLN A 212 9.82 -7.59 1.69
N SER A 213 10.74 -7.33 0.76
CA SER A 213 10.41 -6.97 -0.62
C SER A 213 10.36 -8.22 -1.51
N VAL A 214 9.26 -8.38 -2.25
CA VAL A 214 9.05 -9.50 -3.17
C VAL A 214 8.43 -9.00 -4.47
N PHE A 215 8.82 -9.58 -5.60
CA PHE A 215 8.17 -9.34 -6.88
C PHE A 215 7.24 -10.51 -7.17
N VAL A 216 5.94 -10.23 -7.33
CA VAL A 216 4.95 -11.27 -7.59
C VAL A 216 4.90 -11.54 -9.08
N SER A 217 5.39 -12.70 -9.51
CA SER A 217 5.36 -13.13 -10.89
C SER A 217 4.44 -14.34 -11.03
N GLU A 218 3.54 -14.31 -12.01
CA GLU A 218 2.91 -15.55 -12.47
C GLU A 218 4.00 -16.39 -13.11
N ILE A 219 4.16 -17.64 -12.70
CA ILE A 219 5.01 -18.58 -13.44
C ILE A 219 4.38 -18.67 -14.82
N GLU A 220 4.99 -18.02 -15.81
CA GLU A 220 4.40 -17.95 -17.15
C GLU A 220 4.13 -19.39 -17.60
N PRO A 221 2.89 -19.70 -18.03
CA PRO A 221 2.63 -21.00 -18.60
C PRO A 221 3.62 -21.20 -19.75
N VAL A 222 4.24 -22.38 -19.79
CA VAL A 222 5.23 -22.72 -20.83
C VAL A 222 4.68 -22.29 -22.18
N ALA A 223 5.42 -21.42 -22.87
CA ALA A 223 4.99 -20.87 -24.14
C ALA A 223 4.59 -22.02 -25.07
N VAL A 224 3.34 -22.01 -25.51
CA VAL A 224 2.85 -22.97 -26.49
C VAL A 224 3.34 -22.49 -27.84
N GLU A 225 4.14 -23.30 -28.53
CA GLU A 225 4.52 -23.01 -29.91
C GLU A 225 3.32 -23.28 -30.84
N GLY A 226 3.02 -22.33 -31.73
CA GLY A 226 2.00 -22.51 -32.75
C GLY A 226 2.35 -23.66 -33.69
N GLN A 227 1.36 -24.45 -34.12
CA GLN A 227 1.61 -25.57 -35.04
C GLN A 227 1.97 -25.10 -36.45
N ASN A 228 1.63 -23.85 -36.78
CA ASN A 228 1.91 -23.19 -38.04
C ASN A 228 1.96 -21.66 -37.83
N TRP A 229 2.25 -20.92 -38.91
CA TRP A 229 2.37 -19.46 -38.87
C TRP A 229 1.08 -18.74 -38.43
N CYS A 230 -0.09 -19.19 -38.87
CA CYS A 230 -1.36 -18.59 -38.47
C CYS A 230 -1.63 -18.78 -36.98
N ASP A 231 -1.34 -19.97 -36.45
CA ASP A 231 -1.48 -20.28 -35.03
C ASP A 231 -0.53 -19.43 -34.18
N GLN A 232 0.73 -19.29 -34.60
CA GLN A 232 1.70 -18.46 -33.90
C GLN A 232 1.28 -16.98 -33.89
N MET A 233 0.85 -16.45 -35.03
CA MET A 233 0.36 -15.06 -35.13
C MET A 233 -0.85 -14.82 -34.21
N TRP A 234 -1.75 -15.80 -34.08
CA TRP A 234 -2.87 -15.72 -33.15
C TRP A 234 -2.40 -15.70 -31.69
N LEU A 235 -1.50 -16.60 -31.31
CA LEU A 235 -0.93 -16.65 -29.96
C LEU A 235 -0.23 -15.33 -29.60
N ASP A 236 0.60 -14.81 -30.50
CA ASP A 236 1.30 -13.53 -30.34
C ASP A 236 0.30 -12.37 -30.16
N THR A 237 -0.80 -12.38 -30.92
CA THR A 237 -1.87 -11.37 -30.81
C THR A 237 -2.57 -11.45 -29.45
N VAL A 238 -2.86 -12.66 -28.96
CA VAL A 238 -3.46 -12.86 -27.64
C VAL A 238 -2.54 -12.35 -26.54
N VAL A 239 -1.25 -12.67 -26.60
CA VAL A 239 -0.24 -12.19 -25.63
C VAL A 239 -0.12 -10.67 -25.68
N CYS A 240 0.00 -10.07 -26.87
CA CYS A 240 0.10 -8.63 -27.06
C CYS A 240 -1.14 -7.91 -26.50
N THR A 241 -2.34 -8.41 -26.80
CA THR A 241 -3.60 -7.81 -26.32
C THR A 241 -3.73 -7.95 -24.80
N LYS A 242 -3.36 -9.11 -24.23
CA LYS A 242 -3.33 -9.35 -22.78
C LYS A 242 -2.39 -8.36 -22.09
N ASN A 243 -1.20 -8.15 -22.64
CA ASN A 243 -0.20 -7.24 -22.07
C ASN A 243 -0.61 -5.77 -22.20
N CYS A 244 -1.11 -5.33 -23.37
CA CYS A 244 -1.68 -3.99 -23.54
C CYS A 244 -2.81 -3.71 -22.53
N TRP A 245 -3.69 -4.69 -22.32
CA TRP A 245 -4.77 -4.58 -21.34
C TRP A 245 -4.24 -4.49 -19.91
N LYS A 246 -3.25 -5.31 -19.53
CA LYS A 246 -2.57 -5.23 -18.22
C LYS A 246 -1.96 -3.83 -18.02
N THR A 247 -1.25 -3.30 -19.02
CA THR A 247 -0.65 -1.94 -18.95
C THR A 247 -1.73 -0.87 -18.79
N ILE A 248 -2.77 -0.86 -19.62
CA ILE A 248 -3.85 0.14 -19.51
C ILE A 248 -4.53 0.07 -18.13
N ARG A 249 -4.80 -1.14 -17.65
CA ARG A 249 -5.43 -1.36 -16.34
C ARG A 249 -4.57 -0.84 -15.20
N SER A 250 -3.27 -1.10 -15.20
CA SER A 250 -2.35 -0.61 -14.17
C SER A 250 -2.20 0.93 -14.21
N CYS A 251 -2.00 1.51 -15.41
CA CYS A 251 -1.78 2.95 -15.57
C CYS A 251 -3.04 3.80 -15.34
N VAL A 252 -4.19 3.37 -15.87
CA VAL A 252 -5.42 4.18 -15.86
C VAL A 252 -6.30 3.87 -14.67
N LEU A 253 -6.38 2.60 -14.26
CA LEU A 253 -7.35 2.14 -13.26
C LEU A 253 -6.73 1.89 -11.88
N CYS A 254 -5.41 2.00 -11.74
CA CYS A 254 -4.66 1.68 -10.51
C CYS A 254 -5.04 0.28 -9.97
N LYS A 255 -5.07 -0.71 -10.86
CA LYS A 255 -5.63 -2.06 -10.69
C LYS A 255 -4.71 -3.18 -11.13
#